data_AF-A0AAF3FBA2-F1
#
_entry.id   AF-A0AAF3FBA2-F1
#
_cell.length_a   1.000
_cell.length_b   1.000
_cell.length_c   1.000
_cell.angle_alpha   90.00
_cell.angle_beta   90.00
_cell.angle_gamma   90.00
#
_symmetry.space_group_name_H-M   'P 1'
#
loop_
_entity.id
_entity.type
_entity.pdbx_description
1 polymer ?
#
loop_
_entity_poly.entity_id
_entity_poly.type
_entity_poly.pdbx_seq_one_letter_code
_entity_poly.pdbx_strand_id
1 'polypeptide(L)'
;MDGILVRRAKTAGFLDSIVTSDEKWICYDNTTRKWQWFDAGEPPKPTPKPNIHGKKGDALYLVEHRVDQALRRQGKTRRLQKFLQDNARSHTAKITQQKIEEFGWEVLPHPPYSPDLAPYHLFWSMQHSLAEKKFKNREEVEIWVSNFFESQLPEFFEKGIHSLRERWQRVIDNDGEYLLD
;
A
#
# COMPACT_ATOMS: atom_id res chain seq x y z
N MET A 1 -16.76 1.50 12.15
CA MET A 1 -15.60 0.72 12.65
C MET A 1 -15.74 0.68 14.17
N ASP A 2 -15.91 -0.50 14.81
CA ASP A 2 -16.42 -0.58 16.20
C ASP A 2 -15.42 -0.22 17.32
N GLY A 3 -14.41 0.61 17.06
CA GLY A 3 -13.42 1.03 18.06
C GLY A 3 -12.50 -0.07 18.62
N ILE A 4 -12.75 -1.33 18.27
CA ILE A 4 -11.99 -2.51 18.74
C ILE A 4 -10.50 -2.36 18.36
N LEU A 5 -10.21 -1.98 17.11
CA LEU A 5 -8.84 -1.81 16.65
C LEU A 5 -8.12 -0.67 17.38
N VAL A 6 -8.78 0.46 17.62
CA VAL A 6 -8.22 1.58 18.38
C VAL A 6 -7.92 1.20 19.82
N ARG A 7 -8.81 0.43 20.46
CA ARG A 7 -8.58 -0.08 21.82
C ARG A 7 -7.39 -1.02 21.87
N ARG A 8 -7.29 -1.96 20.93
CA ARG A 8 -6.17 -2.91 20.82
C ARG A 8 -4.86 -2.21 20.45
N ALA A 9 -4.93 -1.14 19.66
CA ALA A 9 -3.76 -0.35 19.31
C ALA A 9 -3.09 0.27 20.53
N LYS A 10 -3.80 0.55 21.63
CA LYS A 10 -3.22 1.07 22.88
C LYS A 10 -2.33 0.04 23.59
N THR A 11 -2.49 -1.25 23.29
CA THR A 11 -1.64 -2.31 23.85
C THR A 11 -0.23 -2.21 23.26
N ALA A 12 0.79 -2.21 24.12
CA ALA A 12 2.18 -2.21 23.71
C ALA A 12 2.50 -3.41 22.80
N GLY A 13 3.25 -3.18 21.71
CA GLY A 13 3.59 -4.22 20.74
C GLY A 13 2.48 -4.63 19.76
N PHE A 14 1.28 -4.05 19.86
CA PHE A 14 0.20 -4.37 18.92
C PHE A 14 0.58 -3.99 17.49
N LEU A 15 1.00 -2.73 17.28
CA LEU A 15 1.37 -2.20 15.96
C LEU A 15 2.62 -2.89 15.39
N ASP A 16 3.60 -3.19 16.24
CA ASP A 16 4.88 -3.83 15.85
C ASP A 16 4.70 -5.26 15.32
N SER A 17 3.54 -5.87 15.62
CA SER A 17 3.15 -7.21 15.16
C SER A 17 2.30 -7.20 13.90
N ILE A 18 1.94 -6.02 13.38
CA ILE A 18 1.12 -5.89 12.17
C ILE A 18 1.98 -6.12 10.92
N VAL A 19 1.47 -6.95 10.03
CA VAL A 19 1.95 -7.13 8.66
C VAL A 19 0.83 -6.71 7.72
N THR A 20 1.14 -5.86 6.75
CA THR A 20 0.15 -5.34 5.79
C THR A 20 0.48 -5.81 4.39
N SER A 21 -0.53 -6.10 3.58
CA SER A 21 -0.36 -6.34 2.15
C SER A 21 -1.44 -5.63 1.36
N ASP A 22 -1.06 -5.04 0.23
CA ASP A 22 -1.96 -4.39 -0.70
C ASP A 22 -1.27 -4.31 -2.08
N GLU A 23 -2.06 -4.06 -3.12
CA GLU A 23 -1.75 -4.38 -4.50
C GLU A 23 -1.79 -3.11 -5.34
N LYS A 24 -0.68 -2.78 -6.02
CA LYS A 24 -0.59 -1.59 -6.87
C LYS A 24 -0.12 -1.92 -8.27
N TRP A 25 -0.90 -1.47 -9.25
CA TRP A 25 -0.49 -1.48 -10.65
C TRP A 25 0.53 -0.37 -10.93
N ILE A 26 1.63 -0.71 -11.61
CA ILE A 26 2.63 0.25 -12.09
C ILE A 26 2.52 0.35 -13.61
N CYS A 27 2.16 1.54 -14.10
CA CYS A 27 2.11 1.80 -15.54
C CYS A 27 3.52 1.93 -16.11
N TYR A 28 3.70 1.50 -17.37
CA TYR A 28 4.99 1.70 -18.05
C TYR A 28 5.20 3.17 -18.43
N ASP A 29 4.12 3.89 -18.68
CA ASP A 29 4.16 5.35 -18.87
C ASP A 29 3.42 6.02 -17.71
N ASN A 30 4.17 6.66 -16.82
CA ASN A 30 3.63 7.45 -15.70
C ASN A 30 3.67 8.96 -15.98
N THR A 31 3.69 9.36 -17.26
CA THR A 31 3.63 10.77 -17.64
C THR A 31 2.32 11.39 -17.16
N THR A 32 2.43 12.43 -16.33
CA THR A 32 1.30 13.21 -15.86
C THR A 32 1.18 14.50 -16.66
N ARG A 33 -0.03 15.05 -16.72
CA ARG A 33 -0.26 16.38 -17.27
C ARG A 33 0.36 17.41 -16.33
N LYS A 34 1.30 18.21 -16.83
CA LYS A 34 1.87 19.32 -16.07
C LYS A 34 0.97 20.53 -16.11
N TRP A 35 0.95 21.30 -15.02
CA TRP A 35 0.48 22.67 -15.04
C TRP A 35 1.37 23.48 -15.97
N GLN A 36 0.75 24.28 -16.83
CA GLN A 36 1.46 25.11 -17.80
C GLN A 36 0.98 26.54 -17.59
N TRP A 37 1.92 27.45 -17.34
CA TRP A 37 1.67 28.89 -17.26
C TRP A 37 1.86 29.50 -18.63
N PHE A 38 0.89 30.29 -19.08
CA PHE A 38 0.90 30.96 -20.38
C PHE A 38 0.37 32.37 -20.26
N ASP A 39 0.78 33.22 -21.19
CA ASP A 39 0.22 34.54 -21.35
C ASP A 39 -1.24 34.48 -21.86
N ALA A 40 -2.02 35.52 -21.56
CA ALA A 40 -3.43 35.58 -21.91
C ALA A 40 -3.63 35.48 -23.43
N GLY A 41 -4.29 34.41 -23.89
CA GLY A 41 -4.60 34.16 -25.30
C GLY A 41 -3.70 33.15 -25.99
N GLU A 42 -2.61 32.69 -25.36
CA GLU A 42 -1.79 31.60 -25.92
C GLU A 42 -2.46 30.22 -25.70
N PRO A 43 -2.53 29.36 -26.73
CA PRO A 43 -3.10 28.03 -26.58
C PRO A 43 -2.16 27.10 -25.79
N PRO A 44 -2.69 26.25 -24.89
CA PRO A 44 -1.86 25.35 -24.10
C PRO A 44 -1.23 24.24 -24.95
N LYS A 45 -0.04 23.78 -24.56
CA LYS A 45 0.62 22.66 -25.24
C LYS A 45 -0.12 21.35 -24.91
N PRO A 46 -0.58 20.59 -25.92
CA PRO A 46 -1.31 19.35 -25.67
C PRO A 46 -0.38 18.29 -25.07
N THR A 47 -0.78 17.73 -23.94
CA THR A 47 -0.14 16.53 -23.36
C THR A 47 -0.90 15.28 -23.80
N PRO A 48 -0.22 14.24 -24.29
CA PRO A 48 -0.88 12.98 -24.64
C PRO A 48 -1.68 12.44 -23.46
N LYS A 49 -2.92 12.02 -23.71
CA LYS A 49 -3.75 11.38 -22.69
C LYS A 49 -3.10 10.05 -22.29
N PRO A 50 -2.98 9.73 -20.99
CA PRO A 50 -2.48 8.44 -20.55
C PRO A 50 -3.31 7.31 -21.17
N ASN A 51 -2.63 6.33 -21.78
CA ASN A 51 -3.31 5.17 -22.34
C ASN A 51 -3.71 4.21 -21.21
N ILE A 52 -4.99 4.22 -20.85
CA ILE A 52 -5.55 3.38 -19.77
C ILE A 52 -5.45 1.86 -20.06
N HIS A 53 -5.34 1.48 -21.34
CA HIS A 53 -5.12 0.11 -21.82
C HIS A 53 -3.65 -0.19 -22.17
N GLY A 54 -2.73 0.72 -21.82
CA GLY A 54 -1.29 0.54 -22.06
C GLY A 54 -0.72 -0.63 -21.25
N LYS A 55 0.53 -1.00 -21.56
CA LYS A 55 1.26 -2.03 -20.79
C LYS A 55 1.41 -1.59 -19.33
N LYS A 56 1.07 -2.51 -18.43
CA LYS A 56 1.22 -2.35 -16.98
C LYS A 56 2.04 -3.52 -16.45
N GLY A 57 2.89 -3.23 -15.46
CA GLY A 57 3.53 -4.24 -14.63
C GLY A 57 2.71 -4.45 -13.37
N ASP A 58 2.48 -5.72 -13.01
CA ASP A 58 1.95 -6.07 -11.70
C ASP A 58 3.06 -5.97 -10.66
N ALA A 59 2.90 -5.12 -9.64
CA ALA A 59 3.81 -5.10 -8.49
C ALA A 59 3.49 -6.20 -7.46
N LEU A 60 2.39 -6.92 -7.65
CA LEU A 60 1.83 -7.92 -6.75
C LEU A 60 2.85 -9.00 -6.33
N TYR A 61 3.56 -9.56 -7.31
CA TYR A 61 4.51 -10.65 -7.09
C TYR A 61 5.71 -10.28 -6.20
N LEU A 62 6.06 -8.99 -6.12
CA LEU A 62 7.28 -8.55 -5.42
C LEU A 62 7.05 -8.30 -3.93
N VAL A 63 5.84 -7.89 -3.52
CA VAL A 63 5.54 -7.56 -2.12
C VAL A 63 5.31 -8.83 -1.30
N GLU A 64 4.45 -9.74 -1.74
CA GLU A 64 4.19 -11.01 -1.03
C GLU A 64 5.45 -11.87 -0.87
N HIS A 65 6.23 -12.01 -1.94
CA HIS A 65 7.45 -12.81 -1.93
C HIS A 65 8.55 -12.20 -1.04
N ARG A 66 8.58 -10.87 -0.92
CA ARG A 66 9.49 -10.16 0.00
C ARG A 66 9.02 -10.23 1.44
N VAL A 67 7.71 -10.21 1.71
CA VAL A 67 7.16 -10.39 3.06
C VAL A 67 7.49 -11.79 3.58
N ASP A 68 7.26 -12.87 2.82
CA ASP A 68 7.63 -14.23 3.26
C ASP A 68 9.16 -14.37 3.49
N GLN A 69 9.98 -13.80 2.60
CA GLN A 69 11.44 -13.80 2.78
C GLN A 69 11.90 -12.97 3.99
N ALA A 70 11.30 -11.80 4.22
CA ALA A 70 11.62 -10.92 5.34
C ALA A 70 11.24 -11.55 6.68
N LEU A 71 10.07 -12.19 6.76
CA LEU A 71 9.64 -12.93 7.95
C LEU A 71 10.57 -14.12 8.26
N ARG A 72 11.03 -14.84 7.23
CA ARG A 72 12.04 -15.92 7.39
C ARG A 72 13.38 -15.41 7.88
N ARG A 73 13.83 -14.25 7.39
CA ARG A 73 15.13 -13.63 7.76
C ARG A 73 15.15 -13.04 9.17
N GLN A 74 14.03 -12.48 9.65
CA GLN A 74 13.97 -11.83 10.97
C GLN A 74 13.84 -12.79 12.16
N GLY A 75 13.66 -14.10 11.95
CA GLY A 75 13.51 -15.07 13.03
C GLY A 75 12.30 -14.83 13.95
N LYS A 76 11.39 -13.90 13.59
CA LYS A 76 10.19 -13.59 14.37
C LYS A 76 9.26 -14.79 14.37
N THR A 77 8.84 -15.22 15.55
CA THR A 77 7.93 -16.37 15.74
C THR A 77 6.66 -16.18 14.93
N ARG A 78 6.40 -17.10 13.98
CA ARG A 78 5.24 -17.06 13.05
C ARG A 78 3.87 -16.92 13.74
N ARG A 79 3.77 -17.29 15.02
CA ARG A 79 2.49 -17.56 15.70
C ARG A 79 1.73 -16.34 16.25
N LEU A 80 2.26 -15.11 16.11
CA LEU A 80 1.63 -13.92 16.72
C LEU A 80 1.55 -12.70 15.78
N GLN A 81 1.76 -12.90 14.47
CA GLN A 81 1.57 -11.81 13.50
C GLN A 81 0.09 -11.52 13.28
N LYS A 82 -0.20 -10.23 13.12
CA LYS A 82 -1.53 -9.72 12.79
C LYS A 82 -1.52 -9.25 11.36
N PHE A 83 -2.33 -9.85 10.51
CA PHE A 83 -2.34 -9.58 9.09
C PHE A 83 -3.46 -8.59 8.75
N LEU A 84 -3.11 -7.49 8.09
CA LEU A 84 -4.05 -6.49 7.58
C LEU A 84 -4.03 -6.53 6.05
N GLN A 85 -5.14 -6.94 5.47
CA GLN A 85 -5.39 -6.97 4.03
C GLN A 85 -6.79 -6.43 3.73
N ASP A 86 -7.03 -6.03 2.49
CA ASP A 86 -8.36 -5.62 2.04
C ASP A 86 -9.28 -6.84 1.80
N ASN A 87 -10.53 -6.56 1.40
CA ASN A 87 -11.54 -7.59 1.15
C ASN A 87 -11.58 -8.06 -0.31
N ALA A 88 -10.46 -8.00 -1.05
CA ALA A 88 -10.41 -8.50 -2.42
C ALA A 88 -10.80 -10.00 -2.50
N ARG A 89 -11.37 -10.43 -3.64
CA ARG A 89 -11.88 -11.80 -3.78
C ARG A 89 -10.80 -12.86 -3.61
N SER A 90 -9.57 -12.59 -4.06
CA SER A 90 -8.39 -13.43 -3.85
C SER A 90 -8.03 -13.58 -2.36
N HIS A 91 -8.17 -12.52 -1.58
CA HIS A 91 -7.89 -12.48 -0.15
C HIS A 91 -8.93 -13.22 0.70
N THR A 92 -10.19 -13.24 0.25
CA THR A 92 -11.29 -13.98 0.90
C THR A 92 -11.41 -15.44 0.44
N ALA A 93 -10.60 -15.88 -0.54
CA ALA A 93 -10.65 -17.23 -1.05
C ALA A 93 -10.22 -18.25 0.02
N LYS A 94 -10.87 -19.43 0.01
CA LYS A 94 -10.62 -20.51 0.99
C LYS A 94 -9.15 -20.91 1.05
N ILE A 95 -8.47 -21.00 -0.10
CA ILE A 95 -7.05 -21.39 -0.19
C ILE A 95 -6.17 -20.38 0.56
N THR A 96 -6.44 -19.09 0.41
CA THR A 96 -5.70 -18.02 1.08
C THR A 96 -5.97 -18.04 2.58
N GLN A 97 -7.23 -18.18 3.00
CA GLN A 97 -7.61 -18.27 4.41
C GLN A 97 -6.97 -19.49 5.11
N GLN A 98 -6.97 -20.65 4.45
CA GLN A 98 -6.33 -21.87 4.96
C GLN A 98 -4.82 -21.69 5.15
N LYS A 99 -4.13 -21.03 4.21
CA LYS A 99 -2.70 -20.73 4.36
C LYS A 99 -2.44 -19.78 5.52
N ILE A 100 -3.23 -18.72 5.66
CA ILE A 100 -3.10 -17.76 6.77
C ILE A 100 -3.31 -18.47 8.12
N GLU A 101 -4.28 -19.39 8.19
CA GLU A 101 -4.52 -20.23 9.36
C GLU A 101 -3.34 -21.18 9.64
N GLU A 102 -2.75 -21.79 8.60
CA GLU A 102 -1.54 -22.62 8.71
C GLU A 102 -0.33 -21.82 9.26
N PHE A 103 -0.20 -20.55 8.85
CA PHE A 103 0.82 -19.66 9.41
C PHE A 103 0.54 -19.25 10.86
N GLY A 104 -0.70 -19.44 11.35
CA GLY A 104 -1.14 -19.04 12.69
C GLY A 104 -1.27 -17.52 12.83
N TRP A 105 -1.62 -16.83 11.75
CA TRP A 105 -1.76 -15.37 11.74
C TRP A 105 -3.18 -14.96 12.07
N GLU A 106 -3.32 -13.87 12.84
CA GLU A 106 -4.61 -13.27 13.12
C GLU A 106 -4.98 -12.28 12.01
N VAL A 107 -6.06 -12.51 11.28
CA VAL A 107 -6.56 -11.53 10.29
C VAL A 107 -7.30 -10.41 11.02
N LEU A 108 -6.83 -9.18 10.84
CA LEU A 108 -7.49 -8.00 11.38
C LEU A 108 -8.73 -7.64 10.54
N PRO A 109 -9.83 -7.19 11.18
CA PRO A 109 -11.01 -6.75 10.45
C PRO A 109 -10.69 -5.50 9.62
N HIS A 110 -10.99 -5.54 8.32
CA HIS A 110 -10.91 -4.39 7.43
C HIS A 110 -12.31 -4.07 6.86
N PRO A 111 -12.82 -2.85 7.06
CA PRO A 111 -14.12 -2.47 6.52
C PRO A 111 -14.09 -2.37 4.98
N PRO A 112 -15.19 -2.69 4.28
CA PRO A 112 -15.29 -2.46 2.83
C PRO A 112 -15.04 -1.00 2.46
N TYR A 113 -14.51 -0.77 1.24
CA TYR A 113 -14.33 0.56 0.65
C TYR A 113 -13.58 1.57 1.53
N SER A 114 -12.60 1.11 2.30
CA SER A 114 -11.86 1.93 3.27
C SER A 114 -10.37 2.05 2.93
N PRO A 115 -10.01 2.62 1.77
CA PRO A 115 -8.61 2.79 1.38
C PRO A 115 -7.82 3.65 2.37
N ASP A 116 -8.48 4.58 3.07
CA ASP A 116 -7.87 5.42 4.11
C ASP A 116 -7.27 4.61 5.26
N LEU A 117 -7.79 3.39 5.46
CA LEU A 117 -7.42 2.47 6.54
C LEU A 117 -6.37 1.44 6.13
N ALA A 118 -5.95 1.46 4.87
CA ALA A 118 -4.74 0.79 4.40
C ALA A 118 -3.51 1.70 4.64
N PRO A 119 -2.29 1.15 4.74
CA PRO A 119 -1.05 1.92 4.89
C PRO A 119 -0.71 2.68 3.60
N TYR A 120 -1.44 3.77 3.38
CA TYR A 120 -1.35 4.65 2.23
C TYR A 120 0.02 5.28 2.03
N HIS A 121 0.85 5.33 3.08
CA HIS A 121 2.14 5.99 3.09
C HIS A 121 3.10 5.46 2.01
N LEU A 122 3.16 4.13 1.85
CA LEU A 122 4.05 3.47 0.89
C LEU A 122 3.68 3.83 -0.54
N PHE A 123 2.41 3.64 -0.90
CA PHE A 123 1.96 3.84 -2.28
C PHE A 123 1.87 5.31 -2.68
N TRP A 124 1.61 6.20 -1.73
CA TRP A 124 1.69 7.64 -1.96
C TRP A 124 3.12 8.06 -2.28
N SER A 125 4.10 7.65 -1.46
CA SER A 125 5.54 7.90 -1.74
C SER A 125 5.97 7.30 -3.08
N MET A 126 5.53 6.07 -3.35
CA MET A 126 5.80 5.39 -4.61
C MET A 126 5.21 6.14 -5.81
N GLN A 127 3.99 6.67 -5.71
CA GLN A 127 3.35 7.42 -6.78
C GLN A 127 4.09 8.72 -7.11
N HIS A 128 4.56 9.45 -6.09
CA HIS A 128 5.42 10.62 -6.30
C HIS A 128 6.74 10.24 -6.96
N SER A 129 7.36 9.15 -6.53
CA SER A 129 8.60 8.66 -7.14
C SER A 129 8.41 8.13 -8.57
N LEU A 130 7.24 7.56 -8.87
CA LEU A 130 6.87 7.07 -10.21
C LEU A 130 6.53 8.19 -11.18
N ALA A 131 6.17 9.38 -10.69
CA ALA A 131 5.78 10.48 -11.55
C ALA A 131 6.86 10.76 -12.61
N GLU A 132 6.42 10.91 -13.86
CA GLU A 132 7.29 11.19 -15.02
C GLU A 132 8.24 10.06 -15.43
N LYS A 133 8.21 8.90 -14.76
CA LYS A 133 9.01 7.74 -15.16
C LYS A 133 8.36 6.98 -16.32
N LYS A 134 9.22 6.57 -17.25
CA LYS A 134 8.88 5.68 -18.36
C LYS A 134 9.72 4.41 -18.28
N PHE A 135 9.06 3.28 -18.39
CA PHE A 135 9.64 1.95 -18.40
C PHE A 135 9.42 1.31 -19.76
N LYS A 136 10.42 0.57 -20.26
CA LYS A 136 10.35 -0.12 -21.55
C LYS A 136 9.84 -1.54 -21.42
N ASN A 137 10.19 -2.21 -20.33
CA ASN A 137 9.91 -3.62 -20.09
C ASN A 137 9.61 -3.89 -18.61
N ARG A 138 9.29 -5.15 -18.31
CA ARG A 138 8.93 -5.59 -16.97
C ARG A 138 10.15 -5.57 -16.05
N GLU A 139 11.32 -5.93 -16.57
CA GLU A 139 12.57 -6.02 -15.82
C GLU A 139 12.97 -4.65 -15.25
N GLU A 140 12.81 -3.56 -16.02
CA GLU A 140 13.05 -2.20 -15.54
C GLU A 140 12.11 -1.82 -14.39
N VAL A 141 10.85 -2.27 -14.41
CA VAL A 141 9.91 -2.08 -13.30
C VAL A 141 10.36 -2.85 -12.06
N GLU A 142 10.75 -4.11 -12.21
CA GLU A 142 11.20 -4.96 -11.09
C GLU A 142 12.47 -4.42 -10.42
N ILE A 143 13.44 -3.97 -11.22
CA ILE A 143 14.66 -3.31 -10.73
C ILE A 143 14.31 -2.01 -10.01
N TRP A 144 13.42 -1.20 -10.60
CA TRP A 144 13.01 0.06 -9.99
C TRP A 144 12.31 -0.15 -8.65
N VAL A 145 11.38 -1.10 -8.57
CA VAL A 145 10.70 -1.45 -7.32
C VAL A 145 11.72 -1.92 -6.28
N SER A 146 12.68 -2.78 -6.67
CA SER A 146 13.71 -3.27 -5.76
C SER A 146 14.54 -2.12 -5.18
N ASN A 147 15.04 -1.23 -6.05
CA ASN A 147 15.81 -0.04 -5.65
C ASN A 147 14.98 0.92 -4.78
N PHE A 148 13.70 1.11 -5.10
CA PHE A 148 12.83 1.97 -4.31
C PHE A 148 12.72 1.48 -2.87
N PHE A 149 12.43 0.19 -2.66
CA PHE A 149 12.35 -0.40 -1.33
C PHE A 149 13.70 -0.40 -0.60
N GLU A 150 14.82 -0.62 -1.28
CA GLU A 150 16.16 -0.54 -0.69
C GLU A 150 16.55 0.89 -0.31
N SER A 151 16.02 1.89 -1.01
CA SER A 151 16.22 3.31 -0.67
C SER A 151 15.37 3.79 0.51
N GLN A 152 14.31 3.06 0.89
CA GLN A 152 13.47 3.47 2.02
C GLN A 152 14.14 3.11 3.34
N LEU A 153 14.16 4.07 4.26
CA LEU A 153 14.67 3.88 5.61
C LEU A 153 13.69 3.03 6.46
N PRO A 154 14.15 2.26 7.46
CA PRO A 154 13.26 1.53 8.36
C PRO A 154 12.20 2.41 9.04
N GLU A 155 12.59 3.64 9.40
CA GLU A 155 11.73 4.64 10.05
C GLU A 155 10.55 5.06 9.16
N PHE A 156 10.70 4.96 7.83
CA PHE A 156 9.61 5.21 6.89
C PHE A 156 8.47 4.19 7.06
N PHE A 157 8.82 2.91 7.19
CA PHE A 157 7.83 1.83 7.38
C PHE A 157 7.20 1.91 8.77
N GLU A 158 8.01 2.18 9.79
CA GLU A 158 7.54 2.38 11.16
C GLU A 158 6.51 3.52 11.22
N LYS A 159 6.83 4.69 10.65
CA LYS A 159 5.90 5.83 10.56
C LYS A 159 4.59 5.47 9.86
N GLY A 160 4.67 4.70 8.77
CA GLY A 160 3.51 4.19 8.05
C GLY A 160 2.58 3.36 8.95
N ILE A 161 3.14 2.41 9.70
CA ILE A 161 2.38 1.55 10.62
C ILE A 161 1.81 2.34 11.80
N HIS A 162 2.58 3.26 12.39
CA HIS A 162 2.07 4.09 13.51
C HIS A 162 0.95 5.04 13.08
N SER A 163 0.99 5.56 11.85
CA SER A 163 -0.07 6.42 11.32
C SER A 163 -1.44 5.72 11.25
N LEU A 164 -1.48 4.38 11.17
CA LEU A 164 -2.75 3.62 11.18
C LEU A 164 -3.58 3.89 12.44
N ARG A 165 -2.92 4.03 13.60
CA ARG A 165 -3.61 4.31 14.86
C ARG A 165 -4.35 5.64 14.80
N GLU A 166 -3.68 6.68 14.29
CA GLU A 166 -4.25 8.03 14.18
C GLU A 166 -5.43 8.03 13.20
N ARG A 167 -5.31 7.29 12.09
CA ARG A 167 -6.39 7.18 11.09
C ARG A 167 -7.60 6.42 11.60
N TRP A 168 -7.38 5.30 12.30
CA TRP A 168 -8.49 4.58 12.93
C TRP A 168 -9.24 5.48 13.92
N GLN A 169 -8.52 6.34 14.65
CA GLN A 169 -9.16 7.30 15.55
C GLN A 169 -9.96 8.34 14.76
N ARG A 170 -9.37 8.97 13.73
CA ARG A 170 -10.07 9.95 12.90
C ARG A 170 -11.33 9.40 12.23
N VAL A 171 -11.30 8.15 11.77
CA VAL A 171 -12.49 7.51 11.17
C VAL A 171 -13.59 7.30 12.20
N ILE A 172 -13.26 7.02 13.46
CA ILE A 172 -14.26 6.95 14.53
C ILE A 172 -14.81 8.35 14.84
N ASP A 173 -13.93 9.35 14.91
CA ASP A 173 -14.32 10.73 15.21
C ASP A 173 -15.19 11.34 14.10
N ASN A 174 -15.03 10.88 12.86
CA ASN A 174 -15.84 11.25 11.69
C ASN A 174 -17.05 10.33 11.45
N ASP A 175 -17.49 9.56 12.45
CA ASP A 175 -18.64 8.65 12.35
C ASP A 175 -18.57 7.64 11.18
N GLY A 176 -17.36 7.28 10.76
CA GLY A 176 -17.12 6.36 9.66
C GLY A 176 -17.06 7.00 8.27
N GLU A 177 -17.16 8.32 8.16
CA GLU A 177 -16.95 9.02 6.89
C GLU A 177 -15.48 9.02 6.44
N TYR A 178 -15.28 9.28 5.14
CA TYR A 178 -13.96 9.37 4.52
C TYR A 178 -13.11 10.48 5.17
N LEU A 179 -11.81 10.23 5.28
CA LEU A 179 -10.89 11.25 5.75
C LEU A 179 -10.58 12.19 4.59
N LEU A 180 -11.05 13.44 4.68
CA LEU A 180 -10.64 14.51 3.78
C LEU A 180 -9.32 15.10 4.29
N ASP A 181 -8.21 14.72 3.66
CA ASP A 181 -6.90 15.36 3.84
C ASP A 181 -6.68 16.47 2.79
#